data_AF-A0A3R8ZKG6-F1
#
_entry.id   AF-A0A3R8ZKG6-F1
#
_cell.length_a   1.000
_cell.length_b   1.000
_cell.length_c   1.000
_cell.angle_alpha   90.00
_cell.angle_beta   90.00
_cell.angle_gamma   90.00
#
_symmetry.space_group_name_H-M   'P 1'
#
loop_
_entity.id
_entity.type
_entity.pdbx_description
1 polymer ?
#
loop_
_entity_poly.entity_id
_entity_poly.type
_entity_poly.pdbx_seq_one_letter_code
_entity_poly.pdbx_strand_id
1 'polypeptide(L)'
;RAAPPPPAPAAPAMEMERARANDTVALDAIALTASRVEETAYAPAPADAPANGGQLRIALGAWQPDSQYARQLRAAAPAQVYALYLKERNEHANSSAFYLDVADILLERGQRELAIRVLSNLAEMQLENRHVLRVLGYRLMQAKAPELAVPVFRQVLAMGEEEPQSFRDLGLALEADGQMQAALDALNEVVIRPWDARFDGISLIALDELNTLASRHKLDLRKVDPRLRRAMPLDLRVVLGWDSDNSDMDLWVTDPNGERAYYGNRLTYQGGQMSRDFTGGYGPEQFSLRQAKPGVYKVEANYFGSREQLVTGATTLTLRLTTKWGGKGQQDQYVTMRLKDSSETVLVGEFEVK
;
A
#
# COMPACT_ATOMS: atom_id res chain seq x y z
N ARG A 1 34.23 21.79 27.77
CA ARG A 1 32.77 21.69 27.53
C ARG A 1 32.34 23.00 26.89
N ALA A 2 32.01 22.98 25.59
CA ALA A 2 31.48 24.11 24.84
C ALA A 2 30.01 23.82 24.49
N ALA A 3 29.15 24.83 24.61
CA ALA A 3 27.71 24.72 24.36
C ALA A 3 27.42 24.60 22.85
N PRO A 4 26.35 23.89 22.44
CA PRO A 4 25.95 23.80 21.05
C PRO A 4 25.33 25.12 20.55
N PRO A 5 25.45 25.42 19.24
CA PRO A 5 24.90 26.64 18.65
C PRO A 5 23.35 26.61 18.58
N PRO A 6 22.69 27.78 18.59
CA PRO A 6 21.24 27.89 18.53
C PRO A 6 20.67 27.52 17.15
N PRO A 7 19.39 27.08 17.09
CA PRO A 7 18.72 26.72 15.84
C PRO A 7 18.43 27.96 14.95
N ALA A 8 18.41 27.72 13.64
CA ALA A 8 18.15 28.73 12.61
C ALA A 8 16.70 29.25 12.63
N PRO A 9 16.45 30.52 12.25
CA PRO A 9 15.12 31.13 12.31
C PRO A 9 14.19 30.61 11.21
N ALA A 10 12.89 30.52 11.55
CA ALA A 10 11.82 30.12 10.65
C ALA A 10 11.57 31.16 9.54
N ALA A 11 11.27 30.67 8.33
CA ALA A 11 10.90 31.51 7.18
C ALA A 11 9.57 32.26 7.41
N PRO A 12 9.41 33.49 6.91
CA PRO A 12 8.25 34.34 7.20
C PRO A 12 6.99 33.85 6.49
N ALA A 13 5.86 33.94 7.19
CA ALA A 13 4.53 33.73 6.66
C ALA A 13 4.15 34.86 5.69
N MET A 14 3.68 34.51 4.49
CA MET A 14 3.08 35.47 3.57
C MET A 14 1.68 35.87 4.07
N GLU A 15 1.56 37.11 4.54
CA GLU A 15 0.27 37.77 4.73
C GLU A 15 -0.36 38.09 3.37
N MET A 16 -1.57 37.57 3.13
CA MET A 16 -2.43 38.11 2.07
C MET A 16 -3.33 39.21 2.63
N GLU A 17 -3.13 40.38 2.05
CA GLU A 17 -3.75 41.66 2.34
C GLU A 17 -5.29 41.61 2.19
N ARG A 18 -6.00 42.05 3.22
CA ARG A 18 -7.46 42.25 3.20
C ARG A 18 -7.79 43.57 2.51
N ALA A 19 -8.31 43.52 1.30
CA ALA A 19 -9.05 44.64 0.72
C ALA A 19 -10.48 44.67 1.30
N ARG A 20 -10.76 45.68 2.12
CA ARG A 20 -12.13 46.08 2.49
C ARG A 20 -12.70 46.97 1.38
N ALA A 21 -13.87 46.59 0.86
CA ALA A 21 -14.79 47.52 0.23
C ALA A 21 -16.15 47.34 0.91
N ASN A 22 -16.59 48.38 1.63
CA ASN A 22 -17.96 48.55 2.04
C ASN A 22 -18.77 48.91 0.80
N ASP A 23 -19.88 48.22 0.57
CA ASP A 23 -21.12 48.85 0.10
C ASP A 23 -22.32 47.97 0.48
N THR A 24 -23.18 48.53 1.31
CA THR A 24 -24.52 48.03 1.63
C THR A 24 -25.49 48.46 0.56
N VAL A 25 -26.07 47.52 -0.21
CA VAL A 25 -27.33 47.73 -0.93
C VAL A 25 -28.16 46.44 -0.88
N ALA A 26 -29.46 46.64 -0.69
CA ALA A 26 -30.52 45.70 -0.38
C ALA A 26 -30.67 44.52 -1.37
N LEU A 27 -31.13 43.39 -0.81
CA LEU A 27 -31.81 42.32 -1.52
C LEU A 27 -33.11 42.87 -2.13
N ASP A 28 -33.22 42.89 -3.45
CA ASP A 28 -34.52 42.78 -4.14
C ASP A 28 -34.33 42.28 -5.59
N ALA A 29 -35.04 41.19 -5.89
CA ALA A 29 -35.41 40.66 -7.22
C ALA A 29 -34.31 40.45 -8.29
N ILE A 30 -33.96 39.18 -8.54
CA ILE A 30 -33.38 38.77 -9.84
C ILE A 30 -34.53 38.26 -10.72
N ALA A 31 -34.85 39.05 -11.75
CA ALA A 31 -35.68 38.67 -12.87
C ALA A 31 -34.96 37.63 -13.74
N LEU A 32 -35.68 36.55 -14.09
CA LEU A 32 -35.26 35.57 -15.10
C LEU A 32 -35.23 36.21 -16.49
N THR A 33 -34.05 36.52 -16.99
CA THR A 33 -33.83 36.71 -18.43
C THR A 33 -33.33 35.39 -19.02
N ALA A 34 -34.24 34.70 -19.69
CA ALA A 34 -33.96 33.51 -20.48
C ALA A 34 -33.09 33.89 -21.69
N SER A 35 -31.80 33.60 -21.63
CA SER A 35 -30.96 33.46 -22.82
C SER A 35 -30.93 31.98 -23.21
N ARG A 36 -31.64 31.69 -24.28
CA ARG A 36 -31.74 30.39 -24.95
C ARG A 36 -30.34 29.87 -25.31
N VAL A 37 -29.84 28.91 -24.53
CA VAL A 37 -28.74 28.04 -24.95
C VAL A 37 -29.36 26.95 -25.81
N GLU A 38 -28.88 26.81 -27.04
CA GLU A 38 -29.27 25.73 -27.92
C GLU A 38 -29.02 24.38 -27.24
N GLU A 39 -30.09 23.59 -27.19
CA GLU A 39 -30.14 22.23 -26.69
C GLU A 39 -29.30 21.33 -27.60
N THR A 40 -27.98 21.34 -27.36
CA THR A 40 -27.14 20.23 -27.76
C THR A 40 -27.42 19.12 -26.77
N ALA A 41 -28.24 18.16 -27.23
CA ALA A 41 -28.59 16.97 -26.48
C ALA A 41 -27.35 16.37 -25.83
N TYR A 42 -27.31 16.40 -24.49
CA TYR A 42 -26.36 15.61 -23.72
C TYR A 42 -26.75 14.14 -23.95
N ALA A 43 -26.11 13.52 -24.95
CA ALA A 43 -26.18 12.09 -25.12
C ALA A 43 -25.71 11.44 -23.81
N PRO A 44 -26.44 10.47 -23.25
CA PRO A 44 -25.95 9.71 -22.11
C PRO A 44 -24.59 9.13 -22.50
N ALA A 45 -23.58 9.36 -21.66
CA ALA A 45 -22.26 8.75 -21.84
C ALA A 45 -22.45 7.23 -22.07
N PRO A 46 -21.87 6.66 -23.15
CA PRO A 46 -22.03 5.23 -23.42
C PRO A 46 -21.51 4.44 -22.23
N ALA A 47 -22.33 3.52 -21.73
CA ALA A 47 -22.05 2.68 -20.58
C ALA A 47 -20.94 1.62 -20.81
N ASP A 48 -20.15 1.75 -21.87
CA ASP A 48 -19.10 0.82 -22.27
C ASP A 48 -17.93 1.59 -22.92
N ALA A 49 -17.14 2.31 -22.11
CA ALA A 49 -15.79 2.66 -22.51
C ALA A 49 -14.89 1.42 -22.38
N PRO A 50 -13.99 1.14 -23.35
CA PRO A 50 -13.17 -0.07 -23.31
C PRO A 50 -12.33 -0.11 -22.04
N ALA A 51 -12.28 -1.30 -21.47
CA ALA A 51 -11.79 -1.58 -20.15
C ALA A 51 -10.25 -1.38 -20.09
N ASN A 52 -9.72 -0.53 -19.21
CA ASN A 52 -8.28 -0.33 -18.99
C ASN A 52 -7.50 -1.65 -18.97
N GLY A 53 -6.79 -1.96 -20.06
CA GLY A 53 -6.01 -3.20 -20.26
C GLY A 53 -4.52 -3.01 -20.02
N GLY A 54 -4.16 -1.94 -19.30
CA GLY A 54 -2.81 -1.50 -19.06
C GLY A 54 -1.91 -2.56 -18.44
N GLN A 55 -0.70 -2.72 -18.96
CA GLN A 55 0.35 -3.52 -18.33
C GLN A 55 1.24 -2.58 -17.49
N LEU A 56 1.48 -2.90 -16.22
CA LEU A 56 2.53 -2.25 -15.43
C LEU A 56 3.87 -2.61 -16.08
N ARG A 57 4.63 -1.60 -16.48
CA ARG A 57 6.03 -1.76 -16.84
C ARG A 57 6.84 -1.36 -15.63
N ILE A 58 7.17 -2.35 -14.81
CA ILE A 58 8.03 -2.14 -13.66
C ILE A 58 9.43 -1.81 -14.19
N ALA A 59 9.81 -0.53 -14.16
CA ALA A 59 11.19 -0.11 -14.30
C ALA A 59 11.78 -0.03 -12.89
N LEU A 60 12.44 -1.09 -12.44
CA LEU A 60 13.13 -1.09 -11.14
C LEU A 60 14.52 -1.70 -11.23
N GLY A 61 15.48 -1.01 -10.61
CA GLY A 61 16.58 -1.69 -9.93
C GLY A 61 16.06 -2.14 -8.56
N ALA A 62 15.57 -3.38 -8.46
CA ALA A 62 15.23 -3.96 -7.17
C ALA A 62 16.46 -3.92 -6.26
N TRP A 63 16.32 -3.47 -5.02
CA TRP A 63 17.39 -3.57 -4.03
C TRP A 63 17.83 -5.02 -3.89
N GLN A 64 19.14 -5.24 -3.91
CA GLN A 64 19.73 -6.55 -3.76
C GLN A 64 20.72 -6.55 -2.58
N PRO A 65 20.66 -7.53 -1.68
CA PRO A 65 21.61 -7.62 -0.57
C PRO A 65 23.04 -7.79 -1.11
N ASP A 66 23.98 -6.94 -0.70
CA ASP A 66 25.39 -6.96 -1.18
C ASP A 66 26.32 -7.83 -0.31
N SER A 67 25.75 -8.65 0.58
CA SER A 67 26.53 -9.62 1.35
C SER A 67 27.22 -10.63 0.44
N GLN A 68 28.35 -11.18 0.90
CA GLN A 68 29.11 -12.15 0.12
C GLN A 68 28.27 -13.38 -0.26
N TYR A 69 27.52 -13.96 0.68
CA TYR A 69 26.64 -15.10 0.39
C TYR A 69 25.58 -14.72 -0.65
N ALA A 70 24.98 -13.52 -0.56
CA ALA A 70 23.90 -13.14 -1.47
C ALA A 70 24.41 -12.94 -2.89
N ARG A 71 25.59 -12.34 -3.07
CA ARG A 71 26.26 -12.26 -4.38
C ARG A 71 26.54 -13.64 -4.97
N GLN A 72 27.03 -14.58 -4.15
CA GLN A 72 27.31 -15.94 -4.60
C GLN A 72 26.04 -16.70 -5.00
N LEU A 73 24.98 -16.62 -4.19
CA LEU A 73 23.68 -17.23 -4.48
C LEU A 73 23.05 -16.66 -5.75
N ARG A 74 23.13 -15.33 -5.96
CA ARG A 74 22.64 -14.70 -7.19
C ARG A 74 23.45 -15.10 -8.42
N ALA A 75 24.76 -15.28 -8.30
CA ALA A 75 25.62 -15.71 -9.40
C ALA A 75 25.44 -17.21 -9.76
N ALA A 76 24.93 -18.01 -8.84
CA ALA A 76 24.77 -19.45 -9.03
C ALA A 76 23.66 -19.81 -10.03
N ALA A 77 23.77 -21.01 -10.62
CA ALA A 77 22.69 -21.58 -11.41
C ALA A 77 21.47 -21.86 -10.50
N PRO A 78 20.22 -21.74 -10.99
CA PRO A 78 19.02 -21.95 -10.17
C PRO A 78 19.07 -23.23 -9.34
N ALA A 79 19.43 -24.37 -9.95
CA ALA A 79 19.50 -25.66 -9.26
C ALA A 79 20.54 -25.74 -8.12
N GLN A 80 21.50 -24.82 -8.07
CA GLN A 80 22.57 -24.82 -7.07
C GLN A 80 22.27 -23.91 -5.87
N VAL A 81 21.35 -22.95 -6.01
CA VAL A 81 21.04 -21.94 -4.98
C VAL A 81 20.73 -22.60 -3.64
N TYR A 82 19.86 -23.61 -3.62
CA TYR A 82 19.47 -24.27 -2.37
C TYR A 82 20.64 -25.04 -1.72
N ALA A 83 21.47 -25.71 -2.51
CA ALA A 83 22.64 -26.42 -1.98
C ALA A 83 23.67 -25.46 -1.39
N LEU A 84 23.85 -24.27 -1.99
CA LEU A 84 24.69 -23.22 -1.44
C LEU A 84 24.09 -22.64 -0.14
N TYR A 85 22.79 -22.37 -0.11
CA TYR A 85 22.09 -21.96 1.11
C TYR A 85 22.37 -22.93 2.28
N LEU A 86 22.30 -24.24 2.05
CA LEU A 86 22.54 -25.23 3.11
C LEU A 86 23.97 -25.17 3.68
N LYS A 87 24.96 -24.73 2.90
CA LYS A 87 26.34 -24.54 3.37
C LYS A 87 26.45 -23.32 4.28
N GLU A 88 25.79 -22.22 3.90
CA GLU A 88 25.81 -20.94 4.61
C GLU A 88 24.90 -20.94 5.86
N ARG A 89 23.89 -21.81 5.89
CA ARG A 89 22.81 -21.80 6.90
C ARG A 89 23.32 -21.83 8.34
N ASN A 90 24.31 -22.65 8.65
CA ASN A 90 24.77 -22.82 10.03
C ASN A 90 25.48 -21.55 10.56
N GLU A 91 26.20 -20.84 9.70
CA GLU A 91 26.88 -19.60 10.07
C GLU A 91 25.91 -18.42 10.25
N HIS A 92 24.73 -18.53 9.63
CA HIS A 92 23.68 -17.51 9.66
C HIS A 92 22.40 -17.96 10.38
N ALA A 93 22.49 -18.99 11.23
CA ALA A 93 21.32 -19.65 11.82
C ALA A 93 20.37 -18.72 12.58
N ASN A 94 20.90 -17.62 13.15
CA ASN A 94 20.15 -16.63 13.93
C ASN A 94 19.81 -15.34 13.15
N SER A 95 20.05 -15.30 11.83
CA SER A 95 19.84 -14.12 10.99
C SER A 95 18.54 -14.22 10.19
N SER A 96 17.50 -13.49 10.61
CA SER A 96 16.24 -13.42 9.85
C SER A 96 16.45 -12.78 8.47
N ALA A 97 17.32 -11.77 8.39
CA ALA A 97 17.72 -11.13 7.13
C ALA A 97 18.30 -12.15 6.13
N PHE A 98 19.12 -13.10 6.60
CA PHE A 98 19.69 -14.15 5.74
C PHE A 98 18.60 -15.03 5.12
N TYR A 99 17.65 -15.52 5.93
CA TYR A 99 16.56 -16.35 5.41
C TYR A 99 15.64 -15.58 4.43
N LEU A 100 15.38 -14.30 4.72
CA LEU A 100 14.63 -13.43 3.81
C LEU A 100 15.35 -13.24 2.47
N ASP A 101 16.66 -12.94 2.49
CA ASP A 101 17.46 -12.78 1.27
C ASP A 101 17.46 -14.05 0.41
N VAL A 102 17.64 -15.21 1.04
CA VAL A 102 17.66 -16.50 0.34
C VAL A 102 16.29 -16.82 -0.25
N ALA A 103 15.21 -16.57 0.49
CA ALA A 103 13.85 -16.78 0.02
C ALA A 103 13.53 -15.87 -1.18
N ASP A 104 13.90 -14.59 -1.12
CA ASP A 104 13.72 -13.64 -2.22
C ASP A 104 14.45 -14.14 -3.49
N ILE A 105 15.71 -14.58 -3.38
CA ILE A 105 16.48 -15.15 -4.50
C ILE A 105 15.79 -16.41 -5.06
N LEU A 106 15.30 -17.31 -4.20
CA LEU A 106 14.61 -18.52 -4.65
C LEU A 106 13.30 -18.19 -5.39
N LEU A 107 12.53 -17.20 -4.93
CA LEU A 107 11.31 -16.72 -5.59
C LEU A 107 11.61 -16.13 -6.97
N GLU A 108 12.64 -15.28 -7.08
CA GLU A 108 13.10 -14.72 -8.36
C GLU A 108 13.49 -15.81 -9.38
N ARG A 109 14.00 -16.95 -8.88
CA ARG A 109 14.35 -18.12 -9.70
C ARG A 109 13.19 -19.09 -9.93
N GLY A 110 11.97 -18.76 -9.51
CA GLY A 110 10.78 -19.59 -9.64
C GLY A 110 10.74 -20.82 -8.72
N GLN A 111 11.62 -20.91 -7.72
CA GLN A 111 11.72 -22.03 -6.78
C GLN A 111 10.84 -21.81 -5.54
N ARG A 112 9.54 -21.63 -5.76
CA ARG A 112 8.53 -21.31 -4.74
C ARG A 112 8.59 -22.23 -3.52
N GLU A 113 8.55 -23.55 -3.72
CA GLU A 113 8.52 -24.52 -2.61
C GLU A 113 9.77 -24.45 -1.72
N LEU A 114 10.94 -24.22 -2.33
CA LEU A 114 12.18 -24.06 -1.59
C LEU A 114 12.21 -22.72 -0.84
N ALA A 115 11.69 -21.66 -1.44
CA ALA A 115 11.55 -20.37 -0.75
C ALA A 115 10.66 -20.50 0.49
N ILE A 116 9.49 -21.15 0.38
CA ILE A 116 8.58 -21.39 1.52
C ILE A 116 9.30 -22.21 2.61
N ARG A 117 10.07 -23.24 2.23
CA ARG A 117 10.87 -24.03 3.17
C ARG A 117 11.95 -23.20 3.86
N VAL A 118 12.56 -22.25 3.18
CA VAL A 118 13.54 -21.34 3.79
C VAL A 118 12.84 -20.38 4.76
N LEU A 119 11.69 -19.82 4.36
CA LEU A 119 10.88 -18.91 5.19
C LEU A 119 10.39 -19.57 6.49
N SER A 120 10.15 -20.89 6.52
CA SER A 120 9.70 -21.56 7.74
C SER A 120 10.72 -21.48 8.89
N ASN A 121 12.00 -21.24 8.60
CA ASN A 121 13.00 -20.99 9.65
C ASN A 121 12.65 -19.72 10.46
N LEU A 122 12.02 -18.71 9.85
CA LEU A 122 11.58 -17.50 10.58
C LEU A 122 10.54 -17.82 11.65
N ALA A 123 9.66 -18.78 11.38
CA ALA A 123 8.69 -19.25 12.37
C ALA A 123 9.43 -19.87 13.56
N GLU A 124 10.43 -20.72 13.33
CA GLU A 124 11.17 -21.38 14.41
C GLU A 124 12.03 -20.42 15.24
N MET A 125 12.62 -19.40 14.61
CA MET A 125 13.60 -18.54 15.27
C MET A 125 12.99 -17.53 16.25
N GLN A 126 11.80 -17.01 15.99
CA GLN A 126 11.25 -15.86 16.74
C GLN A 126 9.72 -15.90 16.84
N LEU A 127 9.14 -17.02 17.32
CA LEU A 127 7.69 -17.17 17.54
C LEU A 127 7.08 -16.08 18.44
N GLU A 128 7.88 -15.41 19.27
CA GLU A 128 7.43 -14.34 20.16
C GLU A 128 7.66 -12.93 19.61
N ASN A 129 8.22 -12.81 18.39
CA ASN A 129 8.42 -11.52 17.74
C ASN A 129 7.31 -11.27 16.70
N ARG A 130 6.32 -10.47 17.09
CA ARG A 130 5.17 -10.09 16.24
C ARG A 130 5.60 -9.50 14.89
N HIS A 131 6.66 -8.69 14.87
CA HIS A 131 7.16 -8.08 13.63
C HIS A 131 7.73 -9.15 12.67
N VAL A 132 8.53 -10.10 13.17
CA VAL A 132 9.07 -11.18 12.33
C VAL A 132 7.96 -12.10 11.82
N LEU A 133 6.96 -12.41 12.63
CA LEU A 133 5.79 -13.16 12.19
C LEU A 133 5.00 -12.41 11.11
N ARG A 134 4.80 -11.10 11.25
CA ARG A 134 4.14 -10.28 10.22
C ARG A 134 4.92 -10.30 8.90
N VAL A 135 6.24 -10.14 8.96
CA VAL A 135 7.12 -10.23 7.78
C VAL A 135 7.02 -11.62 7.13
N LEU A 136 7.02 -12.69 7.92
CA LEU A 136 6.79 -14.05 7.44
C LEU A 136 5.44 -14.17 6.72
N GLY A 137 4.36 -13.66 7.32
CA GLY A 137 3.03 -13.64 6.72
C GLY A 137 3.03 -12.95 5.35
N TYR A 138 3.65 -11.77 5.25
CA TYR A 138 3.78 -11.06 3.97
C TYR A 138 4.59 -11.84 2.93
N ARG A 139 5.68 -12.51 3.34
CA ARG A 139 6.48 -13.34 2.42
C ARG A 139 5.74 -14.58 1.94
N LEU A 140 4.90 -15.18 2.79
CA LEU A 140 4.02 -16.27 2.38
C LEU A 140 2.96 -15.79 1.37
N MET A 141 2.40 -14.59 1.57
CA MET A 141 1.50 -13.97 0.60
C MET A 141 2.19 -13.70 -0.73
N GLN A 142 3.42 -13.18 -0.72
CA GLN A 142 4.23 -12.96 -1.93
C GLN A 142 4.54 -14.27 -2.65
N ALA A 143 4.82 -15.34 -1.89
CA ALA A 143 4.98 -16.68 -2.41
C ALA A 143 3.67 -17.32 -2.90
N LYS A 144 2.54 -16.60 -2.87
CA LYS A 144 1.20 -17.10 -3.22
C LYS A 144 0.80 -18.32 -2.38
N ALA A 145 1.10 -18.30 -1.10
CA ALA A 145 0.74 -19.33 -0.12
C ALA A 145 -0.15 -18.75 0.99
N PRO A 146 -1.33 -18.19 0.66
CA PRO A 146 -2.22 -17.57 1.66
C PRO A 146 -2.67 -18.56 2.75
N GLU A 147 -2.81 -19.84 2.41
CA GLU A 147 -3.16 -20.92 3.34
C GLU A 147 -2.15 -21.07 4.50
N LEU A 148 -0.88 -20.77 4.23
CA LEU A 148 0.18 -20.75 5.24
C LEU A 148 0.27 -19.39 5.96
N ALA A 149 -0.10 -18.30 5.28
CA ALA A 149 -0.06 -16.96 5.86
C ALA A 149 -1.17 -16.73 6.89
N VAL A 150 -2.38 -17.25 6.67
CA VAL A 150 -3.53 -17.11 7.58
C VAL A 150 -3.21 -17.49 9.04
N PRO A 151 -2.66 -18.69 9.35
CA PRO A 151 -2.34 -19.03 10.74
C PRO A 151 -1.25 -18.12 11.34
N VAL A 152 -0.30 -17.65 10.54
CA VAL A 152 0.73 -16.69 10.98
C VAL A 152 0.09 -15.35 11.33
N PHE A 153 -0.78 -14.79 10.48
CA PHE A 153 -1.47 -13.53 10.78
C PHE A 153 -2.45 -13.63 11.94
N ARG A 154 -3.03 -14.81 12.21
CA ARG A 154 -3.80 -15.03 13.45
C ARG A 154 -2.92 -14.91 14.70
N GLN A 155 -1.68 -15.39 14.65
CA GLN A 155 -0.73 -15.20 15.75
C GLN A 155 -0.31 -13.74 15.89
N VAL A 156 -0.02 -13.06 14.78
CA VAL A 156 0.27 -11.61 14.76
C VAL A 156 -0.88 -10.84 15.41
N LEU A 157 -2.13 -11.17 15.05
CA LEU A 157 -3.30 -10.56 15.63
C LEU A 157 -3.41 -10.82 17.13
N ALA A 158 -3.25 -12.06 17.59
CA ALA A 158 -3.29 -12.39 19.02
C ALA A 158 -2.23 -11.64 19.84
N MET A 159 -1.14 -11.21 19.23
CA MET A 159 -0.06 -10.44 19.87
C MET A 159 -0.21 -8.92 19.72
N GLY A 160 -1.13 -8.44 18.90
CA GLY A 160 -1.25 -7.03 18.51
C GLY A 160 -2.69 -6.67 18.15
N GLU A 161 -3.63 -6.98 19.03
CA GLU A 161 -5.07 -6.70 18.86
C GLU A 161 -5.39 -5.20 18.95
N GLU A 162 -4.47 -4.40 19.47
CA GLU A 162 -4.54 -2.94 19.53
C GLU A 162 -4.22 -2.27 18.19
N GLU A 163 -3.77 -3.03 17.19
CA GLU A 163 -3.40 -2.52 15.88
C GLU A 163 -4.46 -2.86 14.82
N PRO A 164 -5.01 -1.86 14.11
CA PRO A 164 -5.90 -2.13 12.99
C PRO A 164 -5.22 -2.91 11.86
N GLN A 165 -3.90 -2.76 11.69
CA GLN A 165 -3.13 -3.48 10.68
C GLN A 165 -3.19 -5.00 10.88
N SER A 166 -3.14 -5.49 12.13
CA SER A 166 -3.26 -6.93 12.42
C SER A 166 -4.55 -7.54 11.87
N PHE A 167 -5.66 -6.82 11.99
CA PHE A 167 -6.95 -7.25 11.44
C PHE A 167 -6.99 -7.15 9.92
N ARG A 168 -6.43 -6.07 9.36
CA ARG A 168 -6.37 -5.88 7.91
C ARG A 168 -5.51 -6.95 7.24
N ASP A 169 -4.32 -7.24 7.77
CA ASP A 169 -3.40 -8.26 7.26
C ASP A 169 -4.08 -9.63 7.22
N LEU A 170 -4.75 -9.99 8.32
CA LEU A 170 -5.53 -11.22 8.39
C LEU A 170 -6.70 -11.20 7.39
N GLY A 171 -7.41 -10.09 7.26
CA GLY A 171 -8.51 -9.93 6.30
C GLY A 171 -8.07 -10.16 4.85
N LEU A 172 -6.95 -9.56 4.45
CA LEU A 172 -6.38 -9.73 3.10
C LEU A 172 -5.87 -11.16 2.86
N ALA A 173 -5.27 -11.79 3.86
CA ALA A 173 -4.84 -13.19 3.76
C ALA A 173 -6.04 -14.15 3.65
N LEU A 174 -7.11 -13.90 4.41
CA LEU A 174 -8.36 -14.67 4.34
C LEU A 174 -9.06 -14.49 2.99
N GLU A 175 -9.06 -13.28 2.40
CA GLU A 175 -9.57 -13.04 1.05
C GLU A 175 -8.78 -13.88 0.03
N ALA A 176 -7.45 -13.84 0.10
CA ALA A 176 -6.58 -14.59 -0.80
C ALA A 176 -6.72 -16.11 -0.66
N ASP A 177 -7.00 -16.61 0.55
CA ASP A 177 -7.30 -18.02 0.84
C ASP A 177 -8.74 -18.44 0.47
N GLY A 178 -9.58 -17.49 0.05
CA GLY A 178 -10.96 -17.75 -0.35
C GLY A 178 -12.00 -17.73 0.78
N GLN A 179 -11.59 -17.39 2.00
CA GLN A 179 -12.46 -17.31 3.18
C GLN A 179 -13.20 -15.97 3.26
N MET A 180 -14.03 -15.67 2.26
CA MET A 180 -14.59 -14.32 2.02
C MET A 180 -15.39 -13.73 3.21
N GLN A 181 -16.17 -14.55 3.92
CA GLN A 181 -16.92 -14.05 5.08
C GLN A 181 -15.99 -13.71 6.25
N ALA A 182 -14.96 -14.53 6.50
CA ALA A 182 -14.00 -14.27 7.56
C ALA A 182 -13.13 -13.04 7.22
N ALA A 183 -12.79 -12.85 5.95
CA ALA A 183 -12.12 -11.65 5.45
C ALA A 183 -12.95 -10.40 5.71
N LEU A 184 -14.26 -10.44 5.37
CA LEU A 184 -15.18 -9.35 5.63
C LEU A 184 -15.30 -9.04 7.12
N ASP A 185 -15.45 -10.06 7.97
CA ASP A 185 -15.55 -9.89 9.42
C ASP A 185 -14.27 -9.24 9.98
N ALA A 186 -13.08 -9.68 9.56
CA ALA A 186 -11.80 -9.10 9.99
C ALA A 186 -11.63 -7.64 9.55
N LEU A 187 -11.96 -7.30 8.29
CA LEU A 187 -11.93 -5.91 7.82
C LEU A 187 -12.97 -5.03 8.54
N ASN A 188 -14.12 -5.59 8.90
CA ASN A 188 -15.14 -4.84 9.63
C ASN A 188 -14.65 -4.43 11.03
N GLU A 189 -13.83 -5.25 11.71
CA GLU A 189 -13.20 -4.87 12.98
C GLU A 189 -12.33 -3.61 12.82
N VAL A 190 -11.62 -3.46 11.70
CA VAL A 190 -10.84 -2.24 11.38
C VAL A 190 -11.74 -1.02 11.21
N VAL A 191 -12.93 -1.21 10.64
CA VAL A 191 -13.86 -0.12 10.33
C VAL A 191 -14.61 0.37 11.58
N ILE A 192 -15.03 -0.54 12.46
CA ILE A 192 -15.97 -0.21 13.56
C ILE A 192 -15.30 0.09 14.89
N ARG A 193 -14.08 -0.40 15.12
CA ARG A 193 -13.39 -0.20 16.40
C ARG A 193 -12.83 1.23 16.48
N PRO A 194 -12.87 1.85 17.67
CA PRO A 194 -12.07 3.05 17.91
C PRO A 194 -10.59 2.66 17.98
N TRP A 195 -9.77 3.27 17.14
CA TRP A 195 -8.33 3.12 17.16
C TRP A 195 -7.66 4.37 17.73
N ASP A 196 -6.42 4.22 18.18
CA ASP A 196 -5.58 5.37 18.53
C ASP A 196 -5.42 6.29 17.31
N ALA A 197 -5.36 7.61 17.54
CA ALA A 197 -5.29 8.62 16.47
C ALA A 197 -4.06 8.45 15.56
N ARG A 198 -3.00 7.77 16.04
CA ARG A 198 -1.85 7.40 15.19
C ARG A 198 -2.23 6.49 14.01
N PHE A 199 -3.37 5.81 14.09
CA PHE A 199 -3.88 4.93 13.03
C PHE A 199 -4.94 5.59 12.13
N ASP A 200 -5.11 6.91 12.21
CA ASP A 200 -6.10 7.63 11.41
C ASP A 200 -5.96 7.34 9.90
N GLY A 201 -7.08 7.02 9.25
CA GLY A 201 -7.15 6.81 7.80
C GLY A 201 -7.23 5.35 7.35
N ILE A 202 -6.69 4.40 8.11
CA ILE A 202 -6.71 2.97 7.74
C ILE A 202 -8.13 2.41 7.63
N SER A 203 -9.07 2.90 8.45
CA SER A 203 -10.47 2.47 8.41
C SER A 203 -11.16 2.76 7.08
N LEU A 204 -10.76 3.82 6.35
CA LEU A 204 -11.30 4.10 5.02
C LEU A 204 -10.78 3.10 3.98
N ILE A 205 -9.51 2.75 4.07
CA ILE A 205 -8.87 1.75 3.21
C ILE A 205 -9.51 0.38 3.42
N ALA A 206 -9.69 -0.02 4.68
CA ALA A 206 -10.36 -1.27 5.04
C ALA A 206 -11.85 -1.26 4.64
N LEU A 207 -12.52 -0.11 4.71
CA LEU A 207 -13.90 0.03 4.26
C LEU A 207 -14.03 -0.15 2.74
N ASP A 208 -13.09 0.38 1.96
CA ASP A 208 -13.05 0.16 0.51
C ASP A 208 -12.88 -1.33 0.17
N GLU A 209 -11.98 -2.01 0.89
CA GLU A 209 -11.71 -3.45 0.76
C GLU A 209 -12.94 -4.29 1.13
N LEU A 210 -13.57 -3.98 2.26
CA LEU A 210 -14.80 -4.62 2.72
C LEU A 210 -15.93 -4.45 1.71
N ASN A 211 -16.16 -3.23 1.23
CA ASN A 211 -17.24 -2.95 0.27
C ASN A 211 -17.02 -3.64 -1.08
N THR A 212 -15.75 -3.79 -1.48
CA THR A 212 -15.38 -4.52 -2.69
C THR A 212 -15.61 -6.03 -2.54
N LEU A 213 -15.29 -6.61 -1.40
CA LEU A 213 -15.66 -7.99 -1.09
C LEU A 213 -17.19 -8.19 -1.13
N ALA A 214 -17.93 -7.29 -0.48
CA ALA A 214 -19.39 -7.34 -0.41
C ALA A 214 -20.06 -7.16 -1.78
N SER A 215 -19.46 -6.42 -2.72
CA SER A 215 -20.01 -6.24 -4.06
C SER A 215 -19.74 -7.44 -4.98
N ARG A 216 -18.64 -8.16 -4.74
CA ARG A 216 -18.20 -9.29 -5.56
C ARG A 216 -18.75 -10.63 -5.10
N HIS A 217 -19.10 -10.75 -3.83
CA HIS A 217 -19.53 -11.99 -3.20
C HIS A 217 -20.86 -11.83 -2.46
N LYS A 218 -21.63 -12.91 -2.37
CA LYS A 218 -22.83 -12.95 -1.53
C LYS A 218 -22.41 -13.22 -0.07
N LEU A 219 -22.37 -12.17 0.74
CA LEU A 219 -21.91 -12.21 2.13
C LEU A 219 -22.99 -11.77 3.11
N ASP A 220 -22.85 -12.17 4.38
CA ASP A 220 -23.66 -11.66 5.48
C ASP A 220 -23.10 -10.32 5.96
N LEU A 221 -23.88 -9.26 5.74
CA LEU A 221 -23.52 -7.88 6.07
C LEU A 221 -24.19 -7.38 7.35
N ARG A 222 -24.86 -8.23 8.13
CA ARG A 222 -25.63 -7.79 9.33
C ARG A 222 -24.80 -6.99 10.33
N LYS A 223 -23.51 -7.29 10.44
CA LYS A 223 -22.54 -6.59 11.33
C LYS A 223 -21.97 -5.29 10.73
N VAL A 224 -22.20 -5.02 9.46
CA VAL A 224 -21.71 -3.82 8.76
C VAL A 224 -22.78 -2.74 8.83
N ASP A 225 -22.48 -1.50 9.23
CA ASP A 225 -23.46 -0.41 9.22
C ASP A 225 -24.03 -0.21 7.80
N PRO A 226 -25.37 -0.26 7.59
CA PRO A 226 -25.98 -0.03 6.27
C PRO A 226 -25.53 1.22 5.53
N ARG A 227 -25.18 2.30 6.26
CA ARG A 227 -24.70 3.56 5.68
C ARG A 227 -23.32 3.43 5.02
N LEU A 228 -22.54 2.44 5.46
CA LEU A 228 -21.18 2.20 4.99
C LEU A 228 -21.13 1.18 3.84
N ARG A 229 -22.24 0.52 3.50
CA ARG A 229 -22.31 -0.56 2.49
C ARG A 229 -22.38 -0.02 1.05
N ARG A 230 -21.39 0.76 0.63
CA ARG A 230 -21.36 1.35 -0.72
C ARG A 230 -20.03 1.10 -1.40
N ALA A 231 -20.06 0.29 -2.46
CA ALA A 231 -18.92 0.11 -3.33
C ALA A 231 -18.55 1.43 -4.03
N MET A 232 -17.24 1.71 -4.05
CA MET A 232 -16.66 2.85 -4.75
C MET A 232 -15.74 2.32 -5.85
N PRO A 233 -16.29 1.98 -7.03
CA PRO A 233 -15.47 1.45 -8.12
C PRO A 233 -14.48 2.52 -8.58
N LEU A 234 -13.25 2.09 -8.86
CA LEU A 234 -12.14 2.92 -9.32
C LEU A 234 -11.51 2.28 -10.55
N ASP A 235 -11.13 3.09 -11.53
CA ASP A 235 -10.28 2.64 -12.63
C ASP A 235 -8.90 2.24 -12.13
N LEU A 236 -8.40 2.95 -11.13
CA LEU A 236 -7.05 2.83 -10.61
C LEU A 236 -7.02 3.04 -9.09
N ARG A 237 -6.42 2.07 -8.39
CA ARG A 237 -6.11 2.15 -6.95
C ARG A 237 -4.67 1.68 -6.75
N VAL A 238 -3.89 2.43 -5.98
CA VAL A 238 -2.54 2.05 -5.59
C VAL A 238 -2.49 2.04 -4.07
N VAL A 239 -2.00 0.95 -3.49
CA VAL A 239 -1.80 0.83 -2.04
C VAL A 239 -0.34 0.50 -1.79
N LEU A 240 0.34 1.34 -1.01
CA LEU A 240 1.70 1.10 -0.52
C LEU A 240 1.62 0.70 0.95
N GLY A 241 2.15 -0.47 1.30
CA GLY A 241 2.30 -0.92 2.68
C GLY A 241 3.74 -1.37 2.96
N TRP A 242 4.09 -1.47 4.24
CA TRP A 242 5.43 -1.87 4.66
C TRP A 242 5.42 -2.74 5.92
N ASP A 243 6.53 -3.42 6.17
CA ASP A 243 6.64 -4.39 7.26
C ASP A 243 7.25 -3.83 8.56
N SER A 244 7.91 -2.67 8.53
CA SER A 244 8.48 -2.02 9.71
C SER A 244 7.48 -1.12 10.43
N ASP A 245 7.49 -1.14 11.76
CA ASP A 245 6.73 -0.16 12.55
C ASP A 245 7.41 1.21 12.46
N ASN A 246 6.67 2.26 12.79
CA ASN A 246 7.20 3.61 13.04
C ASN A 246 8.16 4.11 11.94
N SER A 247 7.80 3.80 10.69
CA SER A 247 8.55 4.17 9.49
C SER A 247 7.75 5.19 8.71
N ASP A 248 8.43 6.24 8.28
CA ASP A 248 7.80 7.36 7.58
C ASP A 248 8.04 7.17 6.07
N MET A 249 6.97 6.75 5.40
CA MET A 249 6.97 6.36 3.99
C MET A 249 5.79 6.97 3.27
N ASP A 250 6.08 7.79 2.26
CA ASP A 250 5.05 8.38 1.40
C ASP A 250 4.90 7.60 0.10
N LEU A 251 3.66 7.50 -0.37
CA LEU A 251 3.28 7.15 -1.73
C LEU A 251 3.11 8.41 -2.57
N TRP A 252 3.87 8.50 -3.66
CA TRP A 252 3.73 9.55 -4.66
C TRP A 252 3.27 8.95 -5.98
N VAL A 253 2.27 9.56 -6.61
CA VAL A 253 1.76 9.14 -7.93
C VAL A 253 1.75 10.34 -8.86
N THR A 254 2.54 10.29 -9.94
CA THR A 254 2.50 11.32 -11.00
C THR A 254 1.63 10.83 -12.15
N ASP A 255 0.63 11.63 -12.52
CA ASP A 255 -0.35 11.30 -13.56
C ASP A 255 0.15 11.66 -14.98
N PRO A 256 -0.58 11.28 -16.05
CA PRO A 256 -0.21 11.62 -17.43
C PRO A 256 -0.22 13.11 -17.77
N ASN A 257 -0.79 13.97 -16.92
CA ASN A 257 -0.72 15.43 -17.06
C ASN A 257 0.59 15.98 -16.46
N GLY A 258 1.39 15.14 -15.81
CA GLY A 258 2.58 15.55 -15.07
C GLY A 258 2.25 16.07 -13.66
N GLU A 259 1.00 15.95 -13.21
CA GLU A 259 0.62 16.37 -11.87
C GLU A 259 0.92 15.27 -10.85
N ARG A 260 1.60 15.62 -9.75
CA ARG A 260 1.92 14.69 -8.67
C ARG A 260 0.89 14.75 -7.56
N ALA A 261 0.32 13.60 -7.23
CA ALA A 261 -0.42 13.33 -6.01
C ALA A 261 0.53 12.88 -4.90
N TYR A 262 0.48 13.53 -3.74
CA TYR A 262 1.27 13.23 -2.53
C TYR A 262 0.64 13.92 -1.30
N TYR A 263 1.22 13.79 -0.10
CA TYR A 263 0.67 14.41 1.12
C TYR A 263 0.39 15.92 1.00
N GLY A 264 1.21 16.65 0.24
CA GLY A 264 1.05 18.09 0.01
C GLY A 264 0.08 18.45 -1.13
N ASN A 265 -0.24 17.51 -2.02
CA ASN A 265 -1.23 17.66 -3.09
C ASN A 265 -2.13 16.41 -3.15
N ARG A 266 -3.10 16.33 -2.23
CA ARG A 266 -3.91 15.12 -2.03
C ARG A 266 -5.08 14.96 -2.99
N LEU A 267 -5.41 16.01 -3.75
CA LEU A 267 -6.50 16.02 -4.72
C LEU A 267 -6.00 16.64 -6.01
N THR A 268 -5.68 15.80 -6.99
CA THR A 268 -5.19 16.27 -8.29
C THR A 268 -6.32 16.81 -9.16
N TYR A 269 -6.00 17.60 -10.17
CA TYR A 269 -6.94 18.10 -11.17
C TYR A 269 -7.75 16.98 -11.83
N GLN A 270 -7.11 15.83 -12.08
CA GLN A 270 -7.77 14.66 -12.67
C GLN A 270 -8.75 13.96 -11.68
N GLY A 271 -8.75 14.35 -10.42
CA GLY A 271 -9.54 13.70 -9.37
C GLY A 271 -8.81 12.51 -8.72
N GLY A 272 -7.49 12.46 -8.81
CA GLY A 272 -6.68 11.53 -8.04
C GLY A 272 -6.67 11.93 -6.57
N GLN A 273 -6.98 10.99 -5.69
CA GLN A 273 -7.11 11.21 -4.25
C GLN A 273 -6.07 10.39 -3.48
N MET A 274 -5.29 11.07 -2.64
CA MET A 274 -4.44 10.42 -1.63
C MET A 274 -5.23 10.17 -0.34
N SER A 275 -4.91 9.08 0.36
CA SER A 275 -5.30 8.86 1.75
C SER A 275 -4.77 9.98 2.64
N ARG A 276 -5.23 10.00 3.89
CA ARG A 276 -4.53 10.80 4.90
C ARG A 276 -3.12 10.25 5.06
N ASP A 277 -2.19 11.18 5.24
CA ASP A 277 -0.78 10.90 5.49
C ASP A 277 -0.63 10.10 6.78
N PHE A 278 0.13 9.02 6.70
CA PHE A 278 0.31 8.04 7.76
C PHE A 278 1.74 8.14 8.33
N THR A 279 1.97 9.15 9.17
CA THR A 279 3.31 9.47 9.71
C THR A 279 3.79 8.56 10.85
N GLY A 280 2.96 7.62 11.31
CA GLY A 280 3.31 6.74 12.44
C GLY A 280 2.66 5.36 12.35
N GLY A 281 3.46 4.33 12.09
CA GLY A 281 3.04 2.92 12.13
C GLY A 281 3.44 2.14 10.87
N TYR A 282 2.63 1.15 10.48
CA TYR A 282 2.90 0.23 9.36
C TYR A 282 2.28 0.67 8.01
N GLY A 283 1.81 1.91 7.89
CA GLY A 283 0.96 2.34 6.78
C GLY A 283 -0.42 1.64 6.83
N PRO A 284 -1.15 1.51 5.71
CA PRO A 284 -0.75 1.82 4.33
C PRO A 284 -1.12 3.24 3.88
N GLU A 285 -0.48 3.69 2.81
CA GLU A 285 -0.93 4.82 2.00
C GLU A 285 -1.69 4.36 0.75
N GLN A 286 -2.73 5.10 0.36
CA GLN A 286 -3.57 4.79 -0.79
C GLN A 286 -3.70 5.97 -1.75
N PHE A 287 -3.52 5.72 -3.04
CA PHE A 287 -3.98 6.59 -4.13
C PHE A 287 -5.21 5.98 -4.80
N SER A 288 -6.22 6.79 -5.08
CA SER A 288 -7.49 6.38 -5.69
C SER A 288 -7.88 7.29 -6.83
N LEU A 289 -8.25 6.73 -7.98
CA LEU A 289 -8.68 7.50 -9.15
C LEU A 289 -9.87 6.82 -9.83
N ARG A 290 -11.01 7.52 -9.85
CA ARG A 290 -12.27 7.00 -10.39
C ARG A 290 -12.21 6.82 -11.91
N GLN A 291 -11.70 7.81 -12.62
CA GLN A 291 -11.60 7.84 -14.08
C GLN A 291 -10.15 8.09 -14.43
N ALA A 292 -9.45 7.05 -14.90
CA ALA A 292 -8.04 7.14 -15.25
C ALA A 292 -7.88 7.57 -16.71
N LYS A 293 -7.23 8.72 -16.92
CA LYS A 293 -6.82 9.18 -18.25
C LYS A 293 -5.79 8.20 -18.84
N PRO A 294 -5.87 7.88 -20.14
CA PRO A 294 -4.83 7.13 -20.82
C PRO A 294 -3.46 7.82 -20.75
N GLY A 295 -2.41 7.03 -20.56
CA GLY A 295 -1.04 7.50 -20.45
C GLY A 295 -0.25 6.80 -19.35
N VAL A 296 0.98 7.25 -19.14
CA VAL A 296 1.88 6.69 -18.13
C VAL A 296 1.66 7.36 -16.78
N TYR A 297 1.48 6.53 -15.76
CA TYR A 297 1.49 6.93 -14.37
C TYR A 297 2.77 6.42 -13.73
N LYS A 298 3.47 7.31 -13.04
CA LYS A 298 4.70 7.00 -12.33
C LYS A 298 4.42 6.89 -10.84
N VAL A 299 4.85 5.80 -10.23
CA VAL A 299 4.65 5.54 -8.80
C VAL A 299 5.99 5.51 -8.09
N GLU A 300 6.12 6.35 -7.08
CA GLU A 300 7.34 6.52 -6.29
C GLU A 300 7.01 6.30 -4.81
N ALA A 301 7.96 5.73 -4.07
CA ALA A 301 7.92 5.64 -2.62
C ALA A 301 9.02 6.55 -2.07
N ASN A 302 8.68 7.47 -1.17
CA ASN A 302 9.66 8.34 -0.54
C ASN A 302 9.89 7.89 0.90
N TYR A 303 11.13 7.49 1.21
CA TYR A 303 11.47 6.95 2.53
C TYR A 303 12.25 7.98 3.36
N PHE A 304 11.57 8.59 4.33
CA PHE A 304 12.19 9.60 5.22
C PHE A 304 12.99 8.97 6.36
N GLY A 305 12.80 7.66 6.60
CA GLY A 305 13.60 6.85 7.51
C GLY A 305 12.75 6.09 8.53
N SER A 306 13.42 5.18 9.24
CA SER A 306 12.87 4.44 10.38
C SER A 306 13.67 4.80 11.63
N ARG A 307 13.01 4.96 12.78
CA ARG A 307 13.69 5.19 14.07
C ARG A 307 14.08 3.89 14.79
N GLU A 308 13.82 2.73 14.19
CA GLU A 308 13.98 1.42 14.82
C GLU A 308 15.14 0.61 14.25
N GLN A 309 15.79 -0.18 15.10
CA GLN A 309 16.75 -1.17 14.66
C GLN A 309 16.00 -2.39 14.12
N LEU A 310 15.93 -2.53 12.80
CA LEU A 310 15.20 -3.60 12.15
C LEU A 310 15.89 -4.95 12.35
N VAL A 311 15.19 -5.88 13.01
CA VAL A 311 15.65 -7.27 13.19
C VAL A 311 15.79 -7.97 11.83
N THR A 312 14.98 -7.60 10.85
CA THR A 312 14.97 -8.12 9.47
C THR A 312 16.05 -7.50 8.55
N GLY A 313 16.80 -6.53 9.04
CA GLY A 313 17.92 -5.88 8.34
C GLY A 313 17.54 -4.88 7.24
N ALA A 314 16.28 -4.85 6.78
CA ALA A 314 15.74 -3.88 5.82
C ALA A 314 14.22 -3.83 5.92
N THR A 315 13.63 -2.68 5.60
CA THR A 315 12.16 -2.56 5.47
C THR A 315 11.74 -3.09 4.12
N THR A 316 10.71 -3.94 4.08
CA THR A 316 10.06 -4.34 2.84
C THR A 316 8.87 -3.43 2.54
N LEU A 317 8.90 -2.80 1.38
CA LEU A 317 7.75 -2.18 0.74
C LEU A 317 6.98 -3.20 -0.09
N THR A 318 5.65 -3.17 0.01
CA THR A 318 4.75 -3.86 -0.91
C THR A 318 3.78 -2.87 -1.51
N LEU A 319 3.81 -2.76 -2.83
CA LEU A 319 2.87 -1.97 -3.61
C LEU A 319 1.87 -2.89 -4.30
N ARG A 320 0.58 -2.67 -4.06
CA ARG A 320 -0.53 -3.29 -4.79
C ARG A 320 -1.14 -2.25 -5.72
N LEU A 321 -0.87 -2.39 -7.01
CA LEU A 321 -1.59 -1.69 -8.06
C LEU A 321 -2.83 -2.50 -8.40
N THR A 322 -4.00 -1.87 -8.37
CA THR A 322 -5.25 -2.49 -8.79
C THR A 322 -5.91 -1.66 -9.87
N THR A 323 -6.24 -2.29 -10.99
CA THR A 323 -7.09 -1.69 -12.03
C THR A 323 -8.51 -2.23 -11.92
N LYS A 324 -9.51 -1.42 -12.30
CA LYS A 324 -10.94 -1.80 -12.29
C LYS A 324 -11.41 -2.31 -10.92
N TRP A 325 -10.95 -1.63 -9.86
CA TRP A 325 -11.31 -1.91 -8.48
C TRP A 325 -12.83 -2.00 -8.30
N GLY A 326 -13.31 -3.04 -7.63
CA GLY A 326 -14.74 -3.26 -7.39
C GLY A 326 -15.51 -3.83 -8.58
N GLY A 327 -14.89 -4.00 -9.75
CA GLY A 327 -15.50 -4.54 -10.97
C GLY A 327 -15.15 -6.01 -11.23
N LYS A 328 -15.90 -6.65 -12.16
CA LYS A 328 -15.64 -8.04 -12.61
C LYS A 328 -14.29 -8.22 -13.30
N GLY A 329 -13.72 -7.14 -13.84
CA GLY A 329 -12.44 -7.13 -14.53
C GLY A 329 -11.26 -6.67 -13.67
N GLN A 330 -11.41 -6.63 -12.34
CA GLN A 330 -10.34 -6.18 -11.45
C GLN A 330 -9.06 -6.99 -11.66
N GLN A 331 -7.92 -6.29 -11.74
CA GLN A 331 -6.61 -6.92 -11.85
C GLN A 331 -5.65 -6.30 -10.86
N ASP A 332 -5.01 -7.17 -10.08
CA ASP A 332 -4.03 -6.78 -9.07
C ASP A 332 -2.63 -7.12 -9.58
N GLN A 333 -1.70 -6.20 -9.38
CA GLN A 333 -0.29 -6.36 -9.67
C GLN A 333 0.50 -5.92 -8.45
N TYR A 334 1.48 -6.73 -8.07
CA TYR A 334 2.25 -6.53 -6.85
C TYR A 334 3.70 -6.22 -7.20
N VAL A 335 4.26 -5.24 -6.50
CA VAL A 335 5.70 -4.94 -6.50
C VAL A 335 6.18 -5.04 -5.07
N THR A 336 7.23 -5.81 -4.83
CA THR A 336 7.86 -5.92 -3.51
C THR A 336 9.29 -5.44 -3.63
N MET A 337 9.71 -4.57 -2.72
CA MET A 337 11.05 -4.02 -2.67
C MET A 337 11.55 -3.98 -1.24
N ARG A 338 12.87 -3.99 -1.05
CA ARG A 338 13.47 -3.76 0.26
C ARG A 338 14.28 -2.47 0.25
N LEU A 339 14.20 -1.71 1.33
CA LEU A 339 14.91 -0.45 1.52
C LEU A 339 15.77 -0.54 2.77
N LYS A 340 17.02 -0.06 2.67
CA LYS A 340 17.99 -0.10 3.77
C LYS A 340 18.39 1.29 4.25
N ASP A 341 18.56 2.24 3.33
CA ASP A 341 19.05 3.58 3.64
C ASP A 341 17.92 4.61 3.53
N SER A 342 17.80 5.49 4.53
CA SER A 342 16.86 6.61 4.54
C SER A 342 17.32 7.73 3.60
N SER A 343 16.37 8.49 3.04
CA SER A 343 16.55 9.68 2.19
C SER A 343 16.54 9.51 0.66
N GLU A 344 15.89 8.45 0.15
CA GLU A 344 15.73 8.28 -1.30
C GLU A 344 14.26 8.23 -1.71
N THR A 345 13.91 9.01 -2.73
CA THR A 345 12.70 8.78 -3.52
C THR A 345 13.00 7.65 -4.49
N VAL A 346 12.29 6.54 -4.33
CA VAL A 346 12.51 5.32 -5.10
C VAL A 346 11.36 5.15 -6.08
N LEU A 347 11.68 5.05 -7.38
CA LEU A 347 10.72 4.66 -8.40
C LEU A 347 10.26 3.23 -8.13
N VAL A 348 9.00 3.02 -7.75
CA VAL A 348 8.43 1.68 -7.52
C VAL A 348 7.97 1.06 -8.84
N GLY A 349 7.52 1.89 -9.79
CA GLY A 349 7.21 1.44 -11.14
C GLY A 349 6.41 2.44 -11.95
N GLU A 350 6.21 2.10 -13.22
CA GLU A 350 5.40 2.88 -14.15
C GLU A 350 4.31 1.99 -14.74
N PHE A 351 3.07 2.46 -14.82
CA PHE A 351 2.02 1.74 -15.53
C PHE A 351 1.38 2.61 -16.59
N GLU A 352 1.08 1.97 -17.72
CA GLU A 352 0.42 2.60 -18.84
C GLU A 352 -1.06 2.26 -18.80
N VAL A 353 -1.93 3.27 -18.66
CA VAL A 353 -3.37 3.14 -18.88
C VAL A 353 -3.64 3.38 -20.37
N LYS A 354 -4.43 2.53 -21.01
CA LYS A 354 -4.71 2.56 -22.46
C LYS A 354 -6.15 2.91 -22.74
#